data_AF-A0A378A902-F1
#
_entry.id   AF-A0A378A902-F1
#
_cell.length_a   1.000
_cell.length_b   1.000
_cell.length_c   1.000
_cell.angle_alpha   90.00
_cell.angle_beta   90.00
_cell.angle_gamma   90.00
#
_symmetry.space_group_name_H-M   'P 1'
#
loop_
_entity.id
_entity.type
_entity.pdbx_description
1 polymer ?
#
loop_
_entity_poly.entity_id
_entity_poly.type
_entity_poly.pdbx_seq_one_letter_code
_entity_poly.pdbx_strand_id
1 'polypeptide(L)'
;MLFAWITDPNAWLALGTLTLLEIVLGIDNIIFLSLVVAKLPTAQRAHARRIGLMGAMVMRLALLASIAWVVKLTNPLFTVFGQEISFRDLILLLGGLFLIWKASKEIHESIEGEEEGLKTNVHSFLGAIVQIMLLDIIFSLDSVITAVGLSDHLFIMMAAVVIAVG
;
A
#
# COMPACT_ATOMS: atom_id res chain seq x y z
N MET A 1 -8.32 12.84 23.62
CA MET A 1 -7.16 11.94 23.61
C MET A 1 -6.56 11.73 22.20
N LEU A 2 -6.60 12.74 21.30
CA LEU A 2 -6.08 12.63 19.92
C LEU A 2 -4.54 12.76 19.82
N PHE A 3 -3.90 13.37 20.81
CA PHE A 3 -2.46 13.68 20.81
C PHE A 3 -1.67 12.93 21.91
N ALA A 4 -2.29 11.97 22.59
CA ALA A 4 -1.63 11.22 23.67
C ALA A 4 -0.39 10.44 23.19
N TRP A 5 -0.35 10.10 21.90
CA TRP A 5 0.79 9.46 21.26
C TRP A 5 2.04 10.36 21.20
N ILE A 6 1.90 11.69 21.23
CA ILE A 6 3.05 12.61 21.22
C ILE A 6 3.88 12.45 22.50
N THR A 7 3.23 12.09 23.61
CA THR A 7 3.88 11.93 24.92
C THR A 7 4.30 10.48 25.22
N ASP A 8 3.97 9.52 24.36
CA ASP A 8 4.28 8.10 24.57
C ASP A 8 5.55 7.70 23.78
N PRO A 9 6.66 7.33 24.44
CA PRO A 9 7.88 6.88 23.76
C PRO A 9 7.68 5.69 22.81
N ASN A 10 6.72 4.80 23.10
CA ASN A 10 6.44 3.64 22.24
C ASN A 10 5.83 4.07 20.90
N ALA A 11 5.01 5.11 20.90
CA ALA A 11 4.41 5.67 19.69
C ALA A 11 5.47 6.23 18.73
N TRP A 12 6.54 6.84 19.26
CA TRP A 12 7.66 7.35 18.45
C TRP A 12 8.51 6.23 17.86
N LEU A 13 8.73 5.15 18.61
CA LEU A 13 9.41 3.96 18.08
C LEU A 13 8.58 3.29 16.97
N ALA A 14 7.27 3.16 17.17
CA ALA A 14 6.35 2.68 16.15
C ALA A 14 6.37 3.58 14.90
N LEU A 15 6.31 4.91 15.07
CA LEU A 15 6.41 5.87 13.97
C LEU A 15 7.71 5.69 13.18
N GLY A 16 8.85 5.61 13.87
CA GLY A 16 10.16 5.42 13.23
C GLY A 16 10.23 4.10 12.46
N THR A 17 9.72 3.01 13.05
CA THR A 17 9.71 1.69 12.43
C THR A 17 8.80 1.66 11.21
N LEU A 18 7.59 2.20 11.34
CA LEU A 18 6.63 2.33 10.24
C LEU A 18 7.20 3.19 9.12
N THR A 19 7.80 4.33 9.44
CA THR A 19 8.40 5.21 8.42
C THR A 19 9.50 4.48 7.65
N LEU A 20 10.35 3.73 8.35
CA LEU A 20 11.43 2.98 7.73
C LEU A 20 10.90 1.85 6.84
N LEU A 21 9.90 1.09 7.31
CA LEU A 21 9.23 0.07 6.50
C LEU A 21 8.55 0.69 5.27
N GLU A 22 7.86 1.82 5.43
CA GLU A 22 7.15 2.49 4.36
C GLU A 22 8.11 3.07 3.31
N ILE A 23 9.32 3.50 3.72
CA ILE A 23 10.38 3.90 2.78
C ILE A 23 10.89 2.68 2.01
N VAL A 24 11.24 1.59 2.70
CA VAL A 24 11.78 0.38 2.06
C VAL A 24 10.77 -0.22 1.09
N LEU A 25 9.53 -0.41 1.54
CA LEU A 25 8.42 -0.94 0.73
C LEU A 25 7.93 0.07 -0.32
N GLY A 26 8.12 1.36 -0.08
CA GLY A 26 7.71 2.44 -0.98
C GLY A 26 8.61 2.62 -2.21
N ILE A 27 9.80 2.01 -2.21
CA ILE A 27 10.70 2.00 -3.37
C ILE A 27 10.01 1.37 -4.58
N ASP A 28 9.26 0.29 -4.39
CA ASP A 28 8.56 -0.40 -5.47
C ASP A 28 7.56 0.54 -6.16
N ASN A 29 6.74 1.26 -5.38
CA ASN A 29 5.75 2.21 -5.93
C ASN A 29 6.40 3.32 -6.75
N ILE A 30 7.57 3.84 -6.33
CA ILE A 30 8.30 4.88 -7.08
C ILE A 30 8.92 4.32 -8.37
N ILE A 31 9.46 3.09 -8.33
CA ILE A 31 10.01 2.41 -9.51
C ILE A 31 8.90 2.18 -10.55
N PHE A 32 7.77 1.61 -10.15
CA PHE A 32 6.64 1.38 -11.06
C PHE A 32 6.07 2.68 -11.63
N LEU A 33 5.90 3.72 -10.80
CA LEU A 33 5.50 5.06 -11.26
C LEU A 33 6.46 5.56 -12.35
N SER A 34 7.77 5.43 -12.12
CA SER A 34 8.80 5.89 -13.05
C SER A 34 8.78 5.10 -14.36
N LEU A 35 8.55 3.79 -14.30
CA LEU A 35 8.42 2.92 -15.47
C LEU A 35 7.18 3.28 -16.32
N VAL A 36 6.03 3.55 -15.70
CA VAL A 36 4.80 3.95 -16.42
C VAL A 36 4.96 5.34 -17.04
N VAL A 37 5.50 6.30 -16.28
CA VAL A 37 5.72 7.67 -16.77
C VAL A 37 6.78 7.70 -17.89
N ALA A 38 7.77 6.82 -17.88
CA ALA A 38 8.78 6.73 -18.95
C ALA A 38 8.17 6.41 -20.33
N LYS A 39 6.98 5.77 -20.38
CA LYS A 39 6.25 5.47 -21.61
C LYS A 39 5.55 6.69 -22.22
N LEU A 40 5.38 7.78 -21.47
CA LEU A 40 4.75 9.02 -21.96
C LEU A 40 5.72 9.91 -22.75
N PRO A 41 5.22 10.82 -23.60
CA PRO A 41 6.03 11.86 -24.24
C PRO A 41 6.77 12.73 -23.21
N THR A 42 8.03 13.08 -23.49
CA THR A 42 8.92 13.82 -22.57
C THR A 42 8.30 15.09 -22.00
N ALA A 43 7.53 15.84 -22.79
CA ALA A 43 6.83 17.05 -22.37
C ALA A 43 5.81 16.83 -21.23
N GLN A 44 5.21 15.63 -21.14
CA GLN A 44 4.16 15.33 -20.17
C GLN A 44 4.68 14.57 -18.94
N ARG A 45 5.88 13.98 -19.01
CA ARG A 45 6.42 13.12 -17.93
C ARG A 45 6.49 13.80 -16.57
N ALA A 46 6.97 15.05 -16.51
CA ALA A 46 7.12 15.77 -15.25
C ALA A 46 5.78 16.09 -14.58
N HIS A 47 4.74 16.36 -15.38
CA HIS A 47 3.38 16.60 -14.88
C HIS A 47 2.71 15.28 -14.48
N ALA A 48 2.84 14.24 -15.30
CA ALA A 48 2.30 12.91 -15.02
C ALA A 48 2.89 12.33 -13.73
N ARG A 49 4.21 12.51 -13.51
CA ARG A 49 4.87 12.09 -12.27
C ARG A 49 4.28 12.80 -11.06
N ARG A 50 4.16 14.14 -11.09
CA ARG A 50 3.62 14.91 -9.95
C ARG A 50 2.17 14.56 -9.62
N ILE A 51 1.31 14.52 -10.64
CA ILE A 51 -0.11 14.19 -10.47
C ILE A 51 -0.27 12.73 -10.03
N GLY A 52 0.51 11.82 -10.63
CA GLY A 52 0.54 10.41 -10.24
C GLY A 52 0.98 10.22 -8.79
N LEU A 53 2.04 10.90 -8.34
CA LEU A 53 2.53 10.82 -6.96
C LEU A 53 1.51 11.37 -5.95
N MET A 54 0.91 12.53 -6.25
CA MET A 54 -0.13 13.08 -5.40
C MET A 54 -1.37 12.18 -5.33
N GLY A 55 -1.81 11.67 -6.48
CA GLY A 55 -2.95 10.74 -6.56
C GLY A 55 -2.69 9.45 -5.80
N ALA A 56 -1.51 8.85 -5.98
CA ALA A 56 -1.06 7.66 -5.26
C ALA A 56 -1.05 7.88 -3.74
N MET A 57 -0.46 8.99 -3.27
CA MET A 57 -0.46 9.32 -1.84
C MET A 57 -1.88 9.43 -1.28
N VAL A 58 -2.79 10.12 -1.97
CA VAL A 58 -4.19 10.25 -1.55
C VAL A 58 -4.88 8.89 -1.52
N MET A 59 -4.69 8.07 -2.56
CA MET A 59 -5.24 6.72 -2.62
C MET A 59 -4.73 5.84 -1.48
N ARG A 60 -3.44 5.90 -1.18
CA ARG A 60 -2.82 5.16 -0.06
C ARG A 60 -3.41 5.56 1.28
N LEU A 61 -3.55 6.85 1.55
CA LEU A 61 -4.20 7.35 2.77
C LEU A 61 -5.67 6.92 2.85
N ALA A 62 -6.40 6.93 1.73
CA ALA A 62 -7.77 6.45 1.67
C ALA A 62 -7.88 4.94 1.90
N LEU A 63 -6.96 4.14 1.35
CA LEU A 63 -6.87 2.70 1.56
C LEU A 63 -6.55 2.36 3.01
N LEU A 64 -5.58 3.06 3.59
CA LEU A 64 -5.22 2.96 5.01
C LEU A 64 -6.40 3.30 5.91
N ALA A 65 -7.09 4.42 5.66
CA ALA A 65 -8.28 4.79 6.42
C ALA A 65 -9.40 3.75 6.28
N SER A 66 -9.60 3.21 5.08
CA SER A 66 -10.59 2.17 4.81
C SER A 66 -10.27 0.88 5.56
N ILE A 67 -9.03 0.38 5.45
CA ILE A 67 -8.60 -0.85 6.13
C ILE A 67 -8.63 -0.66 7.65
N ALA A 68 -8.12 0.46 8.17
CA ALA A 68 -8.16 0.73 9.60
C ALA A 68 -9.58 0.87 10.15
N TRP A 69 -10.52 1.39 9.35
CA TRP A 69 -11.94 1.38 9.72
C TRP A 69 -12.49 -0.04 9.78
N VAL A 70 -12.18 -0.89 8.78
CA VAL A 70 -12.60 -2.29 8.77
C VAL A 70 -11.96 -3.08 9.93
N VAL A 71 -10.70 -2.80 10.28
CA VAL A 71 -10.03 -3.46 11.40
C VAL A 71 -10.59 -3.06 12.76
N LYS A 72 -11.20 -1.88 12.88
CA LYS A 72 -11.98 -1.51 14.09
C LYS A 72 -13.27 -2.33 14.25
N LEU A 73 -13.73 -3.06 13.24
CA LEU A 73 -14.75 -4.11 13.42
C LEU A 73 -14.09 -5.36 14.05
N THR A 74 -13.64 -5.22 15.29
CA THR A 74 -13.12 -6.33 16.11
C THR A 74 -14.22 -7.17 16.74
N ASN A 75 -15.50 -6.86 16.48
CA ASN A 75 -16.60 -7.69 16.97
C ASN A 75 -16.44 -9.13 16.43
N PRO A 76 -16.39 -10.15 17.32
CA PRO A 76 -16.24 -11.53 16.90
C PRO A 76 -17.45 -11.94 16.06
N LEU A 77 -17.21 -12.42 14.85
CA LEU A 77 -18.27 -12.87 13.94
C LEU A 77 -18.76 -14.26 14.31
N PHE A 78 -17.83 -15.14 14.68
CA PHE A 78 -18.09 -16.54 15.03
C PHE A 78 -16.92 -17.10 15.84
N THR A 79 -17.24 -17.98 16.80
CA THR A 79 -16.27 -18.72 17.61
C THR A 79 -16.07 -20.11 17.02
N VAL A 80 -14.82 -20.46 16.71
CA VAL A 80 -14.46 -21.79 16.18
C VAL A 80 -13.42 -22.41 17.12
N PHE A 81 -13.71 -23.61 17.66
CA PHE A 81 -12.82 -24.31 18.62
C PHE A 81 -12.39 -23.46 19.84
N GLY A 82 -13.24 -22.53 20.29
CA GLY A 82 -12.93 -21.64 21.41
C GLY A 82 -12.06 -20.43 21.06
N GLN A 83 -11.74 -20.21 19.78
CA GLN A 83 -11.11 -18.99 19.30
C GLN A 83 -12.14 -18.07 18.63
N GLU A 84 -12.17 -16.82 19.08
CA GLU A 84 -12.98 -15.75 18.51
C GLU A 84 -12.35 -15.30 17.18
N ILE A 85 -13.02 -15.53 16.06
CA ILE A 85 -12.57 -15.04 14.75
C ILE A 85 -13.29 -13.72 14.45
N SER A 86 -12.52 -12.66 14.28
CA SER A 86 -13.00 -11.33 13.94
C SER A 86 -12.88 -11.04 12.43
N PHE A 87 -13.53 -9.97 11.97
CA PHE A 87 -13.38 -9.49 10.59
C PHE A 87 -11.93 -9.14 10.24
N ARG A 88 -11.15 -8.64 11.22
CA ARG A 88 -9.72 -8.36 11.10
C ARG A 88 -8.95 -9.63 10.72
N ASP A 89 -9.17 -10.72 11.43
CA ASP A 89 -8.41 -11.97 11.23
C ASP A 89 -8.66 -12.54 9.85
N LEU A 90 -9.90 -12.46 9.37
CA LEU A 90 -10.25 -12.88 8.02
C LEU A 90 -9.55 -12.04 6.95
N ILE A 91 -9.48 -10.72 7.12
CA ILE A 91 -8.81 -9.84 6.17
C ILE A 91 -7.29 -10.03 6.18
N LEU A 92 -6.69 -10.19 7.36
CA LEU A 92 -5.26 -10.47 7.47
C LEU A 92 -4.90 -11.82 6.84
N LEU A 93 -5.75 -12.84 7.04
CA LEU A 93 -5.56 -14.17 6.47
C LEU A 93 -5.73 -14.15 4.95
N LEU A 94 -6.79 -13.52 4.44
CA LEU A 94 -7.02 -13.39 3.00
C LEU A 94 -5.94 -12.52 2.32
N GLY A 95 -5.56 -11.41 2.96
CA GLY A 95 -4.48 -10.55 2.50
C GLY A 95 -3.16 -11.32 2.43
N GLY A 96 -2.76 -11.99 3.51
CA GLY A 96 -1.54 -12.80 3.53
C GLY A 96 -1.52 -13.92 2.48
N LEU A 97 -2.63 -14.62 2.30
CA LEU A 97 -2.79 -15.63 1.23
C LEU A 97 -2.68 -15.01 -0.18
N PHE A 98 -3.28 -13.83 -0.38
CA PHE A 98 -3.18 -13.11 -1.64
C PHE A 98 -1.73 -12.72 -1.96
N LEU A 99 -0.95 -12.28 -0.96
CA LEU A 99 0.48 -11.97 -1.15
C LEU A 99 1.29 -13.20 -1.55
N ILE A 100 1.08 -14.32 -0.86
CA ILE A 100 1.77 -15.58 -1.18
C ILE A 100 1.43 -16.03 -2.60
N TRP A 101 0.16 -15.96 -2.99
CA TRP A 101 -0.28 -16.31 -4.34
C TRP A 101 0.35 -15.40 -5.40
N LYS A 102 0.31 -14.08 -5.18
CA LYS A 102 0.89 -13.10 -6.09
C LYS A 102 2.41 -13.29 -6.23
N ALA A 103 3.13 -13.44 -5.12
CA ALA A 103 4.57 -13.69 -5.12
C ALA A 103 4.91 -15.01 -5.83
N SER A 104 4.11 -16.07 -5.59
CA SER A 104 4.29 -17.35 -6.30
C SER A 104 4.05 -17.21 -7.80
N LYS A 105 3.04 -16.43 -8.21
CA LYS A 105 2.74 -16.20 -9.62
C LYS A 105 3.84 -15.38 -10.29
N GLU A 106 4.33 -14.33 -9.63
CA GLU A 106 5.42 -13.49 -10.12
C GLU A 106 6.73 -14.28 -10.28
N ILE A 107 7.04 -15.16 -9.32
CA ILE A 107 8.18 -16.08 -9.41
C ILE A 107 7.99 -17.07 -10.57
N HIS A 108 6.78 -17.60 -10.78
CA HIS A 108 6.50 -18.54 -11.87
C HIS A 108 6.63 -17.88 -13.25
N GLU A 109 6.06 -16.68 -13.42
CA GLU A 109 6.18 -15.87 -14.64
C GLU A 109 7.63 -15.44 -14.91
N SER A 110 8.43 -15.19 -13.86
CA SER A 110 9.85 -14.86 -13.99
C SER A 110 10.72 -16.04 -14.45
N ILE A 111 10.26 -17.28 -14.22
CA ILE A 111 11.00 -18.52 -14.52
C ILE A 111 10.59 -19.11 -15.89
N GLU A 112 9.33 -18.93 -16.32
CA GLU A 112 8.86 -19.44 -17.62
C GLU A 112 9.36 -18.63 -18.82
N GLY A 113 10.01 -17.48 -18.60
CA GLY A 113 10.77 -16.80 -19.63
C GLY A 113 9.91 -16.38 -20.82
N GLU A 114 9.00 -15.44 -20.62
CA GLU A 114 8.47 -14.66 -21.73
C GLU A 114 8.17 -13.21 -21.33
N GLU A 115 8.60 -12.32 -22.22
CA GLU A 115 8.43 -10.88 -22.19
C GLU A 115 6.94 -10.48 -22.24
N GLU A 116 6.25 -10.49 -21.09
CA GLU A 116 5.01 -9.74 -20.94
C GLU A 116 5.17 -8.63 -19.92
N GLY A 117 6.14 -7.75 -20.18
CA GLY A 117 6.10 -6.41 -19.63
C GLY A 117 4.81 -5.73 -20.09
N LEU A 118 3.79 -5.73 -19.21
CA LEU A 118 2.49 -5.05 -19.32
C LEU A 118 2.37 -4.23 -20.63
N LYS A 119 1.92 -4.87 -21.71
CA LYS A 119 1.61 -4.24 -23.00
C LYS A 119 0.30 -3.45 -22.88
N THR A 120 0.29 -2.47 -22.00
CA THR A 120 -0.67 -1.37 -22.06
C THR A 120 0.03 -0.28 -22.85
N ASN A 121 -0.41 -0.13 -24.11
CA ASN A 121 0.09 0.88 -25.02
C ASN A 121 -0.44 2.24 -24.56
N VAL A 122 0.11 2.75 -23.45
CA VAL A 122 -0.34 3.98 -22.82
C VAL A 122 0.31 5.16 -23.51
N HIS A 123 -0.25 5.54 -24.66
CA HIS A 123 0.09 6.81 -25.31
C HIS A 123 -0.68 8.00 -24.73
N SER A 124 -1.74 7.74 -23.95
CA SER A 124 -2.58 8.77 -23.34
C SER A 124 -2.18 9.04 -21.90
N PHE A 125 -1.97 10.32 -21.59
CA PHE A 125 -1.75 10.84 -20.23
C PHE A 125 -2.73 10.26 -19.20
N LEU A 126 -4.02 10.23 -19.55
CA LEU A 126 -5.09 9.80 -18.65
C LEU A 126 -5.02 8.29 -18.38
N GLY A 127 -4.65 7.49 -19.39
CA GLY A 127 -4.39 6.06 -19.22
C GLY A 127 -3.21 5.79 -18.29
N ALA A 128 -2.17 6.63 -18.34
CA ALA A 128 -1.01 6.48 -17.45
C ALA A 128 -1.39 6.77 -16.00
N ILE A 129 -2.16 7.83 -15.76
CA ILE A 129 -2.65 8.15 -14.41
C ILE A 129 -3.51 7.01 -13.86
N VAL A 130 -4.47 6.49 -14.64
CA VAL A 130 -5.32 5.37 -14.21
C VAL A 130 -4.48 4.12 -13.92
N GLN A 131 -3.50 3.81 -14.77
CA GLN A 131 -2.62 2.66 -14.55
C GLN A 131 -1.75 2.84 -13.30
N ILE A 132 -1.21 4.04 -13.07
CA ILE A 132 -0.47 4.37 -11.85
C ILE A 132 -1.34 4.13 -10.62
N MET A 133 -2.59 4.62 -10.63
CA MET A 133 -3.51 4.43 -9.51
C MET A 133 -3.86 2.95 -9.27
N LEU A 134 -4.10 2.19 -10.33
CA LEU A 134 -4.41 0.76 -10.20
C LEU A 134 -3.22 -0.05 -9.66
N LEU A 135 -2.02 0.20 -10.18
CA LEU A 135 -0.81 -0.44 -9.67
C LEU A 135 -0.53 -0.03 -8.23
N ASP A 136 -0.69 1.25 -7.90
CA ASP A 136 -0.50 1.76 -6.54
C ASP A 136 -1.46 1.12 -5.55
N ILE A 137 -2.74 0.91 -5.90
CA ILE A 137 -3.69 0.15 -5.07
C ILE A 137 -3.17 -1.26 -4.76
N ILE A 138 -2.68 -1.96 -5.79
CA ILE A 138 -2.22 -3.35 -5.66
C ILE A 138 -0.95 -3.43 -4.79
N PHE A 139 -0.01 -2.50 -4.93
CA PHE A 139 1.22 -2.49 -4.14
C PHE A 139 1.05 -1.90 -2.73
N SER A 140 0.19 -0.88 -2.59
CA SER A 140 -0.03 -0.24 -1.30
C SER A 140 -0.78 -1.15 -0.32
N LEU A 141 -1.54 -2.13 -0.80
CA LEU A 141 -2.25 -3.10 0.04
C LEU A 141 -1.30 -3.80 1.03
N ASP A 142 -0.13 -4.24 0.58
CA ASP A 142 0.88 -4.96 1.36
C ASP A 142 1.38 -4.08 2.51
N SER A 143 1.85 -2.88 2.18
CA SER A 143 2.36 -1.90 3.16
C SER A 143 1.29 -1.47 4.17
N VAL A 144 0.05 -1.26 3.72
CA VAL A 144 -1.06 -0.86 4.60
C VAL A 144 -1.43 -2.00 5.55
N ILE A 145 -1.45 -3.24 5.08
CA ILE A 145 -1.69 -4.42 5.92
C ILE A 145 -0.59 -4.55 6.97
N THR A 146 0.68 -4.38 6.60
CA THR A 146 1.80 -4.38 7.55
C THR A 146 1.65 -3.27 8.58
N ALA A 147 1.31 -2.05 8.15
CA ALA A 147 1.16 -0.91 9.04
C ALA A 147 0.06 -1.14 10.09
N VAL A 148 -1.11 -1.64 9.64
CA VAL A 148 -2.24 -1.97 10.52
C VAL A 148 -1.95 -3.18 11.40
N GLY A 149 -1.05 -4.07 10.98
CA GLY A 149 -0.52 -5.16 11.81
C GLY A 149 0.40 -4.69 12.94
N LEU A 150 1.10 -3.56 12.77
CA LEU A 150 2.14 -3.07 13.67
C LEU A 150 1.67 -1.96 14.64
N SER A 151 0.63 -1.19 14.29
CA SER A 151 0.15 -0.10 15.15
C SER A 151 -1.37 0.08 15.12
N ASP A 152 -1.95 0.28 16.31
CA ASP A 152 -3.39 0.59 16.47
C ASP A 152 -3.70 2.09 16.25
N HIS A 153 -2.68 2.93 16.13
CA HIS A 153 -2.85 4.38 16.01
C HIS A 153 -2.86 4.84 14.56
N LEU A 154 -4.06 5.02 14.01
CA LEU A 154 -4.29 5.55 12.64
C LEU A 154 -3.42 6.77 12.32
N PHE A 155 -3.33 7.73 13.24
CA PHE A 155 -2.57 8.96 13.03
C PHE A 155 -1.05 8.72 12.89
N ILE A 156 -0.50 7.74 13.62
CA ILE A 156 0.92 7.37 13.50
C ILE A 156 1.17 6.75 12.14
N MET A 157 0.29 5.84 11.70
CA MET A 157 0.42 5.20 10.38
C MET A 157 0.30 6.22 9.24
N MET A 158 -0.67 7.14 9.31
CA MET A 158 -0.80 8.21 8.32
C MET A 158 0.40 9.16 8.32
N ALA A 159 0.94 9.50 9.50
CA ALA A 159 2.14 10.33 9.61
C ALA A 159 3.36 9.63 8.99
N ALA A 160 3.54 8.33 9.24
CA ALA A 160 4.61 7.54 8.63
C ALA A 160 4.54 7.56 7.11
N VAL A 161 3.35 7.36 6.52
CA VAL A 161 3.14 7.42 5.06
C VAL A 161 3.50 8.81 4.50
N VAL A 162 3.05 9.88 5.16
CA VAL A 162 3.31 11.25 4.68
C VAL A 162 4.80 11.59 4.79
N ILE A 163 5.47 11.19 5.87
CA ILE A 163 6.91 11.42 6.08
C ILE A 163 7.75 10.60 5.09
N ALA A 164 7.34 9.37 4.77
CA ALA A 164 8.07 8.51 3.86
C ALA A 164 7.98 8.96 2.39
N VAL A 165 6.86 9.57 2.00
CA VAL A 165 6.60 10.00 0.62
C VAL A 165 7.01 11.46 0.36
N GLY A 166 6.97 12.32 1.40
CA GLY A 166 7.30 13.75 1.32
C GLY A 166 8.79 14.04 1.33
#